data_AF-A0A921E0P2-F1
#
_entry.id   AF-A0A921E0P2-F1
#
_cell.length_a   1.000
_cell.length_b   1.000
_cell.length_c   1.000
_cell.angle_alpha   90.00
_cell.angle_beta   90.00
_cell.angle_gamma   90.00
#
_symmetry.space_group_name_H-M   'P 1'
#
loop_
_entity.id
_entity.type
_entity.pdbx_description
1 polymer ?
#
loop_
_entity_poly.entity_id
_entity_poly.type
_entity_poly.pdbx_seq_one_letter_code
_entity_poly.pdbx_strand_id
1 'polypeptide(L)'
;KDPTKVDRSAAYAARYLAKNVVAAGLARRATIQLSYAIGVAKPLSIYVDLHGTGTVDEAKLETVLMDALDLSPRGIRTALQLNKPIYARTSAYGHFGREPDADGGFSWEKTDLADKLKSAF
;
A
#
# COMPACT_ATOMS: atom_id res chain seq x y z
N LYS A 1 -15.70 -6.37 -6.85
CA LYS A 1 -14.74 -5.86 -7.86
C LYS A 1 -13.53 -6.78 -7.88
N ASP A 2 -13.18 -7.37 -9.02
CA ASP A 2 -11.95 -8.14 -9.17
C ASP A 2 -10.71 -7.22 -9.06
N PRO A 3 -9.50 -7.74 -8.89
CA PRO A 3 -8.35 -6.91 -8.51
C PRO A 3 -7.75 -6.09 -9.66
N THR A 4 -8.30 -6.16 -10.89
CA THR A 4 -7.88 -5.21 -11.93
C THR A 4 -8.48 -3.82 -11.72
N LYS A 5 -9.41 -3.66 -10.76
CA LYS A 5 -10.12 -2.41 -10.49
C LYS A 5 -9.36 -1.68 -9.39
N VAL A 6 -8.76 -0.55 -9.75
CA VAL A 6 -7.88 0.24 -8.87
C VAL A 6 -8.58 0.69 -7.58
N ASP A 7 -9.91 0.88 -7.61
CA ASP A 7 -10.71 1.15 -6.40
C ASP A 7 -10.45 0.15 -5.26
N ARG A 8 -10.16 -1.11 -5.60
CA ARG A 8 -9.79 -2.14 -4.62
C ARG A 8 -8.28 -2.26 -4.49
N SER A 9 -7.59 -2.51 -5.59
CA SER A 9 -6.17 -2.85 -5.54
C SER A 9 -5.30 -1.68 -5.08
N ALA A 10 -5.54 -0.46 -5.56
CA ALA A 10 -4.80 0.71 -5.13
C ALA A 10 -5.13 1.13 -3.69
N ALA A 11 -6.39 0.96 -3.24
CA ALA A 11 -6.73 1.18 -1.84
C ALA A 11 -5.99 0.22 -0.90
N TYR A 12 -5.87 -1.06 -1.28
CA TYR A 12 -5.06 -2.03 -0.54
C TYR A 12 -3.57 -1.70 -0.58
N ALA A 13 -3.05 -1.26 -1.74
CA ALA A 13 -1.66 -0.82 -1.86
C ALA A 13 -1.37 0.41 -0.98
N ALA A 14 -2.26 1.41 -0.96
CA ALA A 14 -2.12 2.58 -0.10
C ALA A 14 -2.11 2.20 1.38
N ARG A 15 -2.99 1.27 1.80
CA ARG A 15 -2.96 0.70 3.17
C ARG A 15 -1.63 0.03 3.46
N TYR A 16 -1.16 -0.85 2.56
CA TYR A 16 0.09 -1.58 2.71
C TYR A 16 1.28 -0.63 2.86
N LEU A 17 1.39 0.37 1.98
CA LEU A 17 2.44 1.39 2.07
C LEU A 17 2.37 2.18 3.38
N ALA A 18 1.19 2.69 3.76
CA ALA A 18 1.03 3.51 4.97
C ALA A 18 1.34 2.71 6.24
N LYS A 19 0.90 1.45 6.30
CA LYS A 19 1.21 0.55 7.42
C LYS A 19 2.71 0.30 7.51
N ASN A 20 3.40 0.11 6.38
CA ASN A 20 4.84 -0.08 6.35
C ASN A 20 5.63 1.18 6.72
N VAL A 21 5.16 2.37 6.34
CA VAL A 21 5.76 3.66 6.77
C VAL A 21 5.75 3.78 8.30
N VAL A 22 4.62 3.48 8.93
CA VAL A 22 4.49 3.52 10.39
C VAL A 22 5.30 2.40 11.05
N ALA A 23 5.27 1.18 10.51
CA ALA A 23 6.04 0.05 11.02
C ALA A 23 7.56 0.27 10.92
N ALA A 24 8.03 0.99 9.89
CA ALA A 24 9.42 1.39 9.74
C ALA A 24 9.87 2.46 10.76
N GLY A 25 8.93 3.03 11.52
CA GLY A 25 9.19 4.10 12.48
C GLY A 25 9.44 5.47 11.83
N LEU A 26 9.06 5.64 10.55
CA LEU A 26 9.24 6.90 9.81
C LEU A 26 8.20 7.97 10.18
N ALA A 27 7.07 7.54 10.75
CA ALA A 27 6.03 8.40 11.29
C ALA A 27 5.15 7.64 12.28
N ARG A 28 4.37 8.35 13.10
CA ARG A 28 3.32 7.74 13.94
C ARG A 28 1.97 7.63 13.23
N ARG A 29 1.75 8.44 12.20
CA ARG A 29 0.54 8.44 11.37
C ARG A 29 0.94 8.78 9.93
N ALA A 30 0.32 8.11 8.97
CA ALA A 30 0.56 8.34 7.55
C ALA A 30 -0.75 8.22 6.77
N THR A 31 -0.97 9.15 5.84
CA THR A 31 -2.02 9.10 4.82
C THR A 31 -1.34 9.09 3.46
N ILE A 32 -1.77 8.16 2.60
CA ILE A 32 -1.25 8.01 1.24
C ILE A 32 -2.42 8.11 0.28
N GLN A 33 -2.28 8.97 -0.72
CA GLN A 33 -3.22 9.10 -1.82
C GLN A 33 -2.56 8.63 -3.11
N LEU A 34 -3.31 7.91 -3.94
CA LEU A 34 -2.92 7.48 -5.27
C LEU A 34 -3.99 7.91 -6.27
N SER A 35 -3.57 8.41 -7.43
CA SER A 35 -4.48 8.78 -8.52
C SER A 35 -4.11 8.06 -9.81
N TYR A 36 -5.11 7.71 -10.62
CA TYR A 36 -4.94 6.97 -11.88
C TYR A 36 -5.84 7.57 -12.96
N ALA A 37 -5.36 7.56 -14.20
CA ALA A 37 -6.18 7.76 -15.39
C ALA A 37 -6.51 6.41 -16.04
N ILE A 38 -7.71 6.31 -16.62
CA ILE A 38 -8.11 5.12 -17.36
C ILE A 38 -7.15 4.87 -18.53
N GLY A 39 -6.67 3.63 -18.68
CA GLY A 39 -5.69 3.27 -19.72
C GLY A 39 -4.23 3.59 -19.40
N VAL A 40 -3.94 4.29 -18.29
CA VAL A 40 -2.56 4.59 -17.86
C VAL A 40 -2.14 3.59 -16.78
N ALA A 41 -1.03 2.89 -17.02
CA ALA A 41 -0.58 1.83 -16.12
C ALA A 41 0.01 2.36 -14.82
N LYS A 42 0.78 3.45 -14.86
CA LYS A 42 1.39 4.07 -13.67
C LYS A 42 0.43 5.09 -13.04
N PRO A 43 0.49 5.32 -11.71
CA PRO A 43 -0.28 6.39 -11.09
C PRO A 43 0.13 7.75 -11.66
N LEU A 44 -0.81 8.69 -11.75
CA LEU A 44 -0.53 10.08 -12.11
C LEU A 44 0.18 10.81 -10.97
N SER A 45 -0.20 10.49 -9.73
CA SER A 45 0.42 11.02 -8.53
C SER A 45 0.38 10.03 -7.37
N ILE A 46 1.39 10.16 -6.51
CA ILE A 46 1.35 9.74 -5.12
C ILE A 46 1.43 11.01 -4.27
N TYR A 47 0.70 11.05 -3.17
CA TYR A 47 0.82 12.11 -2.16
C TYR A 47 0.92 11.49 -0.78
N VAL A 48 1.84 12.02 0.04
CA VAL A 48 2.07 11.57 1.41
C VAL A 48 1.84 12.70 2.39
N ASP A 49 1.09 12.41 3.45
CA ASP A 49 0.92 13.28 4.62
C ASP A 49 1.20 12.47 5.89
N LEU A 50 2.23 12.85 6.63
CA LEU A 50 2.68 12.23 7.89
C LEU A 50 2.10 12.92 9.12
N HIS A 51 1.18 13.87 8.94
CA HIS A 51 0.40 14.55 9.97
C HIS A 51 1.28 15.24 11.02
N GLY A 52 2.43 15.77 10.61
CA GLY A 52 3.43 16.37 11.52
C GLY A 52 4.08 15.39 12.49
N THR A 53 3.94 14.08 12.24
CA THR A 53 4.55 13.02 13.07
C THR A 53 5.75 12.34 12.41
N GLY A 54 6.09 12.77 11.20
CA GLY A 54 7.19 12.22 10.40
C GLY A 54 8.55 12.60 10.94
N THR A 55 9.52 11.70 10.77
CA THR A 55 10.95 11.94 11.01
C THR A 55 11.73 12.11 9.70
N VAL A 56 11.03 12.08 8.57
CA VAL A 56 11.59 12.16 7.22
C VAL A 56 10.80 13.15 6.36
N ASP A 57 11.42 13.63 5.29
CA ASP A 57 10.78 14.49 4.30
C ASP A 57 9.73 13.71 3.48
N GLU A 58 8.54 14.30 3.34
CA GLU A 58 7.39 13.69 2.65
C GLU A 58 7.64 13.52 1.15
N ALA A 59 8.28 14.48 0.49
CA ALA A 59 8.57 14.41 -0.94
C ALA A 59 9.63 13.35 -1.26
N LYS A 60 10.65 13.20 -0.41
CA LYS A 60 11.58 12.07 -0.49
C LYS A 60 10.84 10.74 -0.26
N LEU A 61 9.92 10.68 0.70
CA LEU A 61 9.15 9.48 0.97
C LEU A 61 8.23 9.08 -0.20
N GLU A 62 7.58 10.03 -0.87
CA GLU A 62 6.82 9.78 -2.11
C GLU A 62 7.67 9.03 -3.15
N THR A 63 8.91 9.49 -3.37
CA THR A 63 9.85 8.86 -4.30
C THR A 63 10.23 7.45 -3.85
N VAL A 64 10.60 7.30 -2.57
CA VAL A 64 10.98 5.99 -2.00
C VAL A 64 9.82 4.99 -2.10
N LEU A 65 8.57 5.40 -1.88
CA LEU A 65 7.42 4.50 -1.99
C LEU A 65 7.16 4.05 -3.43
N MET A 66 7.36 4.94 -4.42
CA MET A 66 7.26 4.57 -5.84
C MET A 66 8.35 3.57 -6.27
N ASP A 67 9.54 3.66 -5.69
CA ASP A 67 10.64 2.72 -5.94
C ASP A 67 10.48 1.41 -5.15
N ALA A 68 9.78 1.47 -4.02
CA ALA A 68 9.61 0.33 -3.14
C ALA A 68 8.62 -0.72 -3.70
N LEU A 69 7.60 -0.27 -4.43
CA LEU A 69 6.52 -1.10 -4.98
C LEU A 69 6.11 -0.62 -6.37
N ASP A 70 6.01 -1.54 -7.35
CA ASP A 70 5.38 -1.20 -8.63
C ASP A 70 3.87 -0.93 -8.44
N LEU A 71 3.51 0.35 -8.41
CA LEU A 71 2.14 0.82 -8.23
C LEU A 71 1.25 0.72 -9.47
N SER A 72 1.71 0.03 -10.53
CA SER A 72 0.82 -0.36 -11.62
C SER A 72 -0.24 -1.37 -11.15
N PRO A 73 -1.44 -1.43 -11.76
CA PRO A 73 -2.45 -2.44 -11.39
C PRO A 73 -1.92 -3.88 -11.44
N ARG A 74 -1.00 -4.17 -12.37
CA ARG A 74 -0.33 -5.47 -12.46
C ARG A 74 0.70 -5.67 -11.35
N GLY A 75 1.52 -4.65 -11.08
CA GLY A 75 2.52 -4.67 -10.01
C GLY A 75 1.89 -4.94 -8.65
N ILE A 76 0.86 -4.15 -8.29
CA ILE A 76 0.10 -4.29 -7.04
C ILE A 76 -0.48 -5.71 -6.91
N ARG A 77 -1.15 -6.20 -7.96
CA ARG A 77 -1.73 -7.55 -7.98
C ARG A 77 -0.71 -8.65 -7.75
N THR A 78 0.48 -8.47 -8.30
CA THR A 78 1.56 -9.47 -8.23
C THR A 78 2.20 -9.46 -6.85
N ALA A 79 2.59 -8.27 -6.37
CA ALA A 79 3.19 -8.08 -5.06
C ALA A 79 2.29 -8.56 -3.91
N LEU A 80 0.99 -8.21 -3.96
CA LEU A 80 0.03 -8.59 -2.94
C LEU A 80 -0.68 -9.93 -3.22
N GLN A 81 -0.28 -10.65 -4.29
CA GLN A 81 -0.85 -11.94 -4.69
C GLN A 81 -2.39 -11.96 -4.78
N LEU A 82 -2.97 -10.91 -5.37
CA LEU A 82 -4.42 -10.68 -5.36
C LEU A 82 -5.21 -11.60 -6.30
N ASN A 83 -4.55 -12.36 -7.18
CA ASN A 83 -5.25 -13.27 -8.10
C ASN A 83 -5.60 -14.61 -7.42
N LYS A 84 -6.34 -14.55 -6.30
CA LYS A 84 -6.74 -15.68 -5.46
C LYS A 84 -8.16 -15.47 -4.91
N PRO A 85 -8.88 -16.52 -4.51
CA PRO A 85 -10.23 -16.41 -3.94
C PRO A 85 -10.23 -16.00 -2.46
N ILE A 86 -9.60 -14.87 -2.12
CA ILE A 86 -9.37 -14.39 -0.74
C ILE A 86 -10.36 -13.30 -0.27
N TYR A 87 -11.37 -12.97 -1.07
CA TYR A 87 -12.16 -11.74 -0.88
C TYR A 87 -13.42 -11.88 -0.04
N ALA A 88 -14.02 -13.07 0.05
CA ALA A 88 -15.30 -13.24 0.74
C ALA A 88 -15.21 -12.81 2.21
N ARG A 89 -14.10 -13.10 2.88
CA ARG A 89 -13.84 -12.73 4.28
C ARG A 89 -13.71 -11.23 4.52
N THR A 90 -13.49 -10.43 3.47
CA THR A 90 -13.30 -8.97 3.59
C THR A 90 -14.63 -8.21 3.52
N SER A 91 -15.75 -8.86 3.19
CA SER A 91 -17.05 -8.19 2.99
C SER A 91 -17.74 -7.77 4.29
N ALA A 92 -17.26 -8.24 5.44
CA ALA A 92 -17.75 -7.90 6.77
C ALA A 92 -16.57 -7.65 7.72
N TYR A 93 -16.81 -6.84 8.75
CA TYR A 93 -15.83 -6.50 9.79
C TYR A 93 -14.57 -5.76 9.31
N GLY A 94 -14.65 -5.12 8.15
CA GLY A 94 -13.60 -4.27 7.60
C GLY A 94 -12.52 -5.02 6.81
N HIS A 95 -11.93 -4.26 5.88
CA HIS A 95 -10.85 -4.73 5.00
C HIS A 95 -9.46 -4.57 5.62
N PHE A 96 -9.32 -3.73 6.65
CA PHE A 96 -8.05 -3.28 7.20
C PHE A 96 -7.97 -3.54 8.70
N GLY A 97 -6.74 -3.63 9.23
CA GLY A 97 -6.49 -3.88 10.66
C GLY A 97 -6.66 -5.32 11.11
N ARG A 98 -6.71 -6.27 10.15
CA ARG A 98 -6.77 -7.71 10.40
C ARG A 98 -5.43 -8.34 10.08
N GLU A 99 -5.04 -9.40 10.78
CA GLU A 99 -3.76 -10.07 10.55
C GLU A 99 -3.73 -10.76 9.17
N PRO A 100 -2.56 -10.79 8.49
CA PRO A 100 -2.39 -11.49 7.23
C PRO A 100 -2.48 -13.00 7.42
N ASP A 101 -3.25 -13.66 6.56
CA ASP A 101 -3.46 -15.10 6.59
C ASP A 101 -2.43 -15.84 5.71
N ALA A 102 -2.17 -17.12 6.04
CA ALA A 102 -1.21 -17.96 5.31
C ALA A 102 -1.60 -18.22 3.83
N ASP A 103 -2.90 -18.17 3.50
CA ASP A 103 -3.42 -18.32 2.15
C ASP A 103 -3.29 -17.04 1.29
N GLY A 104 -2.82 -15.95 1.90
CA GLY A 104 -2.70 -14.63 1.28
C GLY A 104 -3.87 -13.69 1.58
N GLY A 105 -4.83 -14.11 2.42
CA GLY A 105 -5.82 -13.20 2.98
C GLY A 105 -5.14 -12.00 3.66
N PHE A 106 -5.68 -10.80 3.45
CA PHE A 106 -5.15 -9.55 4.03
C PHE A 106 -3.64 -9.33 3.78
N SER A 107 -3.10 -9.76 2.64
CA SER A 107 -1.67 -9.56 2.32
C SER A 107 -1.19 -8.11 2.41
N TRP A 108 -2.09 -7.14 2.21
CA TRP A 108 -1.85 -5.71 2.38
C TRP A 108 -1.69 -5.26 3.85
N GLU A 109 -1.86 -6.14 4.81
CA GLU A 109 -1.62 -5.89 6.23
C GLU A 109 -0.22 -6.34 6.68
N LYS A 110 0.60 -6.92 5.79
CA LYS A 110 1.99 -7.23 6.12
C LYS A 110 2.83 -5.96 6.26
N THR A 111 3.92 -6.07 7.03
CA THR A 111 4.89 -5.00 7.28
C THR A 111 6.30 -5.38 6.78
N ASP A 112 6.36 -6.20 5.74
CA ASP A 112 7.58 -6.76 5.13
C ASP A 112 8.33 -5.77 4.22
N LEU A 113 7.81 -4.56 4.02
CA LEU A 113 8.50 -3.45 3.38
C LEU A 113 9.22 -2.54 4.38
N ALA A 114 8.92 -2.64 5.68
CA ALA A 114 9.36 -1.69 6.70
C ALA A 114 10.88 -1.52 6.76
N ASP A 115 11.64 -2.62 6.78
CA ASP A 115 13.10 -2.57 6.82
C ASP A 115 13.69 -1.92 5.56
N LYS A 116 13.12 -2.23 4.39
CA LYS A 116 13.52 -1.60 3.12
C LYS A 116 13.28 -0.09 3.16
N LEU A 117 12.10 0.34 3.63
CA LEU A 117 11.79 1.77 3.76
C LEU A 117 12.74 2.45 4.74
N LYS A 118 12.97 1.84 5.90
CA LYS A 118 13.88 2.38 6.92
C LYS A 118 15.29 2.57 6.39
N SER A 119 15.79 1.64 5.56
CA SER A 119 17.14 1.71 4.98
C SER A 119 17.34 2.81 3.92
N ALA A 120 16.26 3.40 3.42
CA ALA A 120 16.33 4.48 2.43
C ALA A 120 16.53 5.88 3.04
N PHE A 121 16.58 5.98 4.39
CA PHE A 121 16.72 7.21 5.16
C PHE A 121 17.84 7.07 6.19
#